data_AF-A0A9D1N352-F1
#
_entry.id   AF-A0A9D1N352-F1
#
_cell.length_a   1.000
_cell.length_b   1.000
_cell.length_c   1.000
_cell.angle_alpha   90.00
_cell.angle_beta   90.00
_cell.angle_gamma   90.00
#
_symmetry.space_group_name_H-M   'P 1'
#
loop_
_entity.id
_entity.type
_entity.pdbx_description
1 polymer ?
#
loop_
_entity_poly.entity_id
_entity_poly.type
_entity_poly.pdbx_seq_one_letter_code
_entity_poly.pdbx_strand_id
1 'polypeptide(L)'
;GTDLVRTDALPSCGADALERLVAALRRRAEDGVLPPELPALYAHFSKSDPALLARILGAGRGAAGDVLPAPLARALYGERLAMSASRLEQFNACPFRHFVTYGLRAAERPESRERPADLGAFYHEALCAVFRRAQAEGLSPRSLTPAQQQSLLDAVLPEVIAAHHDGVLLGNERLRAVLFLLVETLRRSVAAIVAQLAAGGFDIAGTEVRFGEGCAFPPIELVTAGGRRALLYGVIDRVDRAGDACRVVDYKTGGRALDFAAIADGLTLQLPLYLSAVVRSGARGAGMYYMPVRVPPVPDGSEAEEALAAAFRLRGLTLSDARVVELTDAALGADRAGASSVVYGLRRRKDGTLAGAVDAPEFDALLAAARKKAAAALESMLEGVAAASPAEGACAYCPHRSVCRFDPRLPACRTRRRRSLSQQAFFEELKGK
;
A
#
# COMPACT_ATOMS: atom_id res chain seq x y z
N GLY A 1 13.11 -10.52 -71.25
CA GLY A 1 12.60 -9.53 -70.30
C GLY A 1 11.82 -10.28 -69.26
N THR A 2 12.36 -10.43 -68.07
CA THR A 2 11.64 -10.99 -66.93
C THR A 2 10.88 -9.85 -66.27
N ASP A 3 9.56 -9.88 -66.40
CA ASP A 3 8.66 -8.94 -65.74
C ASP A 3 8.85 -9.04 -64.23
N LEU A 4 9.48 -8.00 -63.67
CA LEU A 4 9.39 -7.69 -62.26
C LEU A 4 7.95 -7.27 -61.99
N VAL A 5 7.14 -8.22 -61.52
CA VAL A 5 5.85 -7.92 -60.90
C VAL A 5 6.12 -7.02 -59.69
N ARG A 6 5.97 -5.69 -59.89
CA ARG A 6 5.94 -4.70 -58.81
C ARG A 6 4.61 -4.85 -58.07
N THR A 7 4.58 -5.71 -57.07
CA THR A 7 3.45 -5.80 -56.11
C THR A 7 3.57 -4.83 -54.93
N ASP A 8 4.63 -4.02 -54.85
CA ASP A 8 4.76 -3.01 -53.81
C ASP A 8 3.99 -1.75 -54.23
N ALA A 9 2.71 -1.67 -53.88
CA ALA A 9 1.94 -0.44 -53.99
C ALA A 9 2.66 0.65 -53.16
N LEU A 10 3.27 1.62 -53.85
CA LEU A 10 3.93 2.76 -53.22
C LEU A 10 2.95 3.50 -52.30
N PRO A 11 3.43 4.10 -51.20
CA PRO A 11 2.57 4.90 -50.35
C PRO A 11 1.91 6.03 -51.14
N SER A 12 0.62 6.22 -50.93
CA SER A 12 -0.21 7.21 -51.62
C SER A 12 0.10 8.65 -51.20
N CYS A 13 0.64 8.85 -49.99
CA CYS A 13 1.09 10.13 -49.48
C CYS A 13 2.08 9.95 -48.31
N GLY A 14 2.62 11.05 -47.77
CA GLY A 14 3.53 11.02 -46.63
C GLY A 14 2.93 10.42 -45.35
N ALA A 15 1.61 10.58 -45.14
CA ALA A 15 0.92 9.98 -44.00
C ALA A 15 0.81 8.45 -44.14
N ASP A 16 0.45 7.95 -45.33
CA ASP A 16 0.42 6.51 -45.64
C ASP A 16 1.83 5.90 -45.51
N ALA A 17 2.87 6.62 -45.96
CA ALA A 17 4.26 6.18 -45.80
C ALA A 17 4.65 6.04 -44.33
N LEU A 18 4.18 6.96 -43.48
CA LEU A 18 4.42 6.95 -42.04
C LEU A 18 3.70 5.78 -41.35
N GLU A 19 2.42 5.56 -41.68
CA GLU A 19 1.63 4.45 -41.14
C GLU A 19 2.25 3.09 -41.51
N ARG A 20 2.65 2.92 -42.77
CA ARG A 20 3.35 1.72 -43.22
C ARG A 20 4.70 1.54 -42.56
N LEU A 21 5.48 2.61 -42.37
CA LEU A 21 6.75 2.56 -41.64
C LEU A 21 6.52 2.04 -40.21
N VAL A 22 5.53 2.59 -39.51
CA VAL A 22 5.21 2.17 -38.13
C VAL A 22 4.72 0.73 -38.09
N ALA A 23 3.84 0.32 -39.00
CA ALA A 23 3.35 -1.05 -39.10
C ALA A 23 4.48 -2.05 -39.38
N ALA A 24 5.38 -1.70 -40.31
CA ALA A 24 6.51 -2.54 -40.68
C ALA A 24 7.55 -2.66 -39.55
N LEU A 25 7.82 -1.56 -38.84
CA LEU A 25 8.66 -1.57 -37.64
C LEU A 25 8.07 -2.45 -36.52
N ARG A 26 6.75 -2.40 -36.32
CA ARG A 26 6.06 -3.27 -35.34
C ARG A 26 6.13 -4.75 -35.71
N ARG A 27 5.81 -5.12 -36.95
CA ARG A 27 5.93 -6.51 -37.43
C ARG A 27 7.35 -7.05 -37.28
N ARG A 28 8.36 -6.24 -37.57
CA ARG A 28 9.76 -6.62 -37.32
C ARG A 28 10.05 -6.88 -35.85
N ALA A 29 9.51 -6.07 -34.95
CA ALA A 29 9.70 -6.21 -33.51
C ALA A 29 8.92 -7.38 -32.91
N GLU A 30 7.73 -7.69 -33.43
CA GLU A 30 6.83 -8.73 -32.93
C GLU A 30 7.16 -10.11 -33.49
N ASP A 31 7.35 -10.21 -34.82
CA ASP A 31 7.46 -11.48 -35.55
C ASP A 31 8.91 -11.80 -35.96
N GLY A 32 9.84 -10.86 -35.80
CA GLY A 32 11.22 -10.97 -36.29
C GLY A 32 11.36 -10.91 -37.82
N VAL A 33 10.25 -10.82 -38.55
CA VAL A 33 10.20 -10.75 -40.01
C VAL A 33 10.54 -9.33 -40.47
N LEU A 34 11.44 -9.18 -41.43
CA LEU A 34 11.76 -7.91 -42.06
C LEU A 34 10.81 -7.66 -43.26
N PRO A 35 9.83 -6.74 -43.19
CA PRO A 35 8.96 -6.48 -44.32
C PRO A 35 9.76 -5.87 -45.49
N PRO A 36 9.49 -6.26 -46.76
CA PRO A 36 10.27 -5.83 -47.94
C PRO A 36 10.32 -4.31 -48.12
N GLU A 37 9.25 -3.62 -47.75
CA GLU A 37 9.10 -2.16 -47.81
C GLU A 37 9.85 -1.39 -46.71
N LEU A 38 10.24 -2.06 -45.62
CA LEU A 38 10.83 -1.39 -44.46
C LEU A 38 12.14 -0.66 -44.77
N PRO A 39 13.13 -1.24 -45.49
CA PRO A 39 14.38 -0.54 -45.81
C PRO A 39 14.15 0.74 -46.62
N ALA A 40 13.22 0.72 -47.56
CA ALA A 40 12.92 1.87 -48.42
C ALA A 40 12.23 2.99 -47.63
N LEU A 41 11.23 2.65 -46.80
CA LEU A 41 10.56 3.60 -45.92
C LEU A 41 11.52 4.18 -44.87
N TYR A 42 12.36 3.34 -44.26
CA TYR A 42 13.38 3.78 -43.32
C TYR A 42 14.38 4.74 -43.97
N ALA A 43 14.89 4.39 -45.16
CA ALA A 43 15.81 5.25 -45.91
C ALA A 43 15.17 6.59 -46.29
N HIS A 44 13.89 6.58 -46.69
CA HIS A 44 13.15 7.81 -47.00
C HIS A 44 13.09 8.74 -45.78
N PHE A 45 12.55 8.26 -44.65
CA PHE A 45 12.42 9.08 -43.43
C PHE A 45 13.76 9.45 -42.80
N SER A 46 14.82 8.66 -43.00
CA SER A 46 16.17 9.01 -42.54
C SER A 46 16.73 10.25 -43.24
N LYS A 47 16.25 10.53 -44.45
CA LYS A 47 16.68 11.69 -45.26
C LYS A 47 15.69 12.84 -45.17
N SER A 48 14.39 12.56 -45.20
CA SER A 48 13.35 13.60 -45.25
C SER A 48 13.05 14.21 -43.88
N ASP A 49 13.00 13.38 -42.82
CA ASP A 49 12.73 13.84 -41.46
C ASP A 49 13.43 12.93 -40.42
N PRO A 50 14.76 13.09 -40.25
CA PRO A 50 15.53 12.29 -39.31
C PRO A 50 15.09 12.47 -37.86
N ALA A 51 14.52 13.63 -37.50
CA ALA A 51 14.01 13.89 -36.16
C ALA A 51 12.74 13.09 -35.87
N LEU A 52 11.81 13.02 -36.82
CA LEU A 52 10.61 12.19 -36.73
C LEU A 52 10.99 10.70 -36.68
N LEU A 53 11.90 10.24 -37.54
CA LEU A 53 12.38 8.87 -37.51
C LEU A 53 13.00 8.52 -36.15
N ALA A 54 13.85 9.38 -35.61
CA ALA A 54 14.43 9.20 -34.28
C ALA A 54 13.36 9.12 -33.18
N ARG A 55 12.30 9.94 -33.25
CA ARG A 55 11.16 9.88 -32.33
C ARG A 55 10.36 8.59 -32.45
N ILE A 56 10.16 8.05 -33.66
CA ILE A 56 9.45 6.80 -33.90
C ILE A 56 10.25 5.61 -33.40
N LEU A 57 11.54 5.56 -33.72
CA LEU A 57 12.46 4.53 -33.22
C LEU A 57 12.60 4.63 -31.69
N GLY A 58 12.64 5.85 -31.14
CA GLY A 58 12.63 6.10 -29.71
C GLY A 58 11.30 5.75 -29.02
N ALA A 59 10.17 5.88 -29.72
CA ALA A 59 8.87 5.42 -29.24
C ALA A 59 8.73 3.89 -29.28
N GLY A 60 9.47 3.22 -30.17
CA GLY A 60 9.59 1.76 -30.23
C GLY A 60 10.60 1.17 -29.23
N ARG A 61 11.46 2.00 -28.61
CA ARG A 61 12.23 1.59 -27.44
C ARG A 61 11.23 1.46 -26.28
N GLY A 62 10.88 0.22 -25.96
CA GLY A 62 9.99 -0.11 -24.85
C GLY A 62 10.43 0.56 -23.54
N ALA A 63 9.44 0.87 -22.70
CA ALA A 63 9.57 1.41 -21.35
C ALA A 63 10.54 2.60 -21.19
N ALA A 64 10.00 3.81 -21.04
CA ALA A 64 10.79 4.95 -20.60
C ALA A 64 11.53 4.63 -19.27
N GLY A 65 12.81 4.99 -19.21
CA GLY A 65 13.66 4.93 -18.01
C GLY A 65 14.47 3.64 -17.92
N ASP A 66 15.78 3.70 -18.12
CA ASP A 66 16.70 2.65 -17.66
C ASP A 66 17.10 2.97 -16.21
N VAL A 67 18.39 3.16 -16.01
CA VAL A 67 19.02 3.58 -14.76
C VAL A 67 19.41 5.04 -14.93
N LEU A 68 18.93 5.91 -14.04
CA LEU A 68 19.44 7.26 -13.90
C LEU A 68 20.91 7.19 -13.48
N PRO A 69 21.81 7.98 -14.08
CA PRO A 69 23.19 8.05 -13.60
C PRO A 69 23.20 8.32 -12.08
N ALA A 70 24.03 7.58 -11.33
CA ALA A 70 24.05 7.71 -9.88
C ALA A 70 24.20 9.16 -9.36
N PRO A 71 24.99 10.05 -9.99
CA PRO A 71 25.03 11.47 -9.60
C PRO A 71 23.68 12.17 -9.78
N LEU A 72 22.95 11.87 -10.85
CA LEU A 72 21.62 12.44 -11.11
C LEU A 72 20.58 11.91 -10.12
N ALA A 73 20.61 10.60 -9.81
CA ALA A 73 19.73 10.02 -8.80
C ALA A 73 19.95 10.66 -7.41
N ARG A 74 21.21 10.91 -7.04
CA ARG A 74 21.56 11.63 -5.79
C ARG A 74 21.08 13.08 -5.82
N ALA A 75 21.26 13.79 -6.93
CA ALA A 75 20.78 15.16 -7.06
C ALA A 75 19.25 15.27 -6.98
N LEU A 76 18.52 14.30 -7.55
CA LEU A 76 17.06 14.27 -7.54
C LEU A 76 16.48 13.94 -6.16
N TYR A 77 17.03 12.93 -5.49
CA TYR A 77 16.45 12.41 -4.26
C TYR A 77 17.10 12.96 -2.98
N GLY A 78 18.29 13.55 -3.08
CA GLY A 78 19.09 14.07 -1.97
C GLY A 78 20.02 13.03 -1.34
N GLU A 79 21.00 13.50 -0.56
CA GLU A 79 21.95 12.64 0.18
C GLU A 79 21.32 11.99 1.42
N ARG A 80 20.43 12.72 2.10
CA ARG A 80 19.66 12.22 3.24
C ARG A 80 18.23 11.99 2.83
N LEU A 81 17.96 10.73 2.50
CA LEU A 81 16.66 10.28 2.06
C LEU A 81 15.73 10.10 3.26
N ALA A 82 14.89 11.11 3.53
CA ALA A 82 13.71 10.88 4.33
C ALA A 82 12.82 9.86 3.61
N MET A 83 12.74 8.66 4.17
CA MET A 83 11.94 7.57 3.62
C MET A 83 10.67 7.38 4.43
N SER A 84 9.63 6.90 3.76
CA SER A 84 8.42 6.36 4.37
C SER A 84 8.15 4.96 3.83
N ALA A 85 7.39 4.15 4.57
CA ALA A 85 7.01 2.82 4.12
C ALA A 85 6.23 2.89 2.78
N SER A 86 5.31 3.86 2.65
CA SER A 86 4.53 4.06 1.41
C SER A 86 5.41 4.45 0.20
N ARG A 87 6.48 5.21 0.40
CA ARG A 87 7.44 5.55 -0.66
C ARG A 87 8.19 4.32 -1.15
N LEU A 88 8.63 3.46 -0.24
CA LEU A 88 9.33 2.20 -0.56
C LEU A 88 8.40 1.20 -1.26
N GLU A 89 7.17 1.06 -0.76
CA GLU A 89 6.15 0.21 -1.41
C GLU A 89 5.82 0.71 -2.82
N GLN A 90 5.73 2.03 -3.03
CA GLN A 90 5.50 2.59 -4.36
C GLN A 90 6.65 2.27 -5.32
N PHE A 91 7.89 2.36 -4.86
CA PHE A 91 9.06 1.96 -5.65
C PHE A 91 9.01 0.47 -6.01
N ASN A 92 8.77 -0.41 -5.03
CA ASN A 92 8.64 -1.85 -5.25
C ASN A 92 7.45 -2.20 -6.16
N ALA A 93 6.38 -1.40 -6.14
CA ALA A 93 5.26 -1.55 -7.05
C ALA A 93 5.64 -1.15 -8.48
N CYS A 94 6.33 -0.02 -8.69
CA CYS A 94 6.87 0.38 -9.99
C CYS A 94 7.95 1.48 -9.82
N PRO A 95 9.23 1.22 -10.16
CA PRO A 95 10.29 2.23 -10.07
C PRO A 95 10.01 3.49 -10.88
N PHE A 96 9.44 3.36 -12.08
CA PHE A 96 9.05 4.52 -12.90
C PHE A 96 7.96 5.36 -12.24
N ARG A 97 6.97 4.74 -11.59
CA ARG A 97 5.93 5.48 -10.85
C ARG A 97 6.58 6.32 -9.75
N HIS A 98 7.48 5.71 -8.99
CA HIS A 98 8.24 6.41 -7.95
C HIS A 98 9.08 7.55 -8.53
N PHE A 99 9.77 7.34 -9.65
CA PHE A 99 10.55 8.37 -10.32
C PHE A 99 9.68 9.58 -10.71
N VAL A 100 8.50 9.35 -11.29
CA VAL A 100 7.59 10.45 -11.67
C VAL A 100 7.04 11.17 -10.43
N THR A 101 6.63 10.43 -9.39
CA THR A 101 6.04 11.02 -8.18
C THR A 101 7.07 11.74 -7.30
N TYR A 102 8.25 11.16 -7.06
CA TYR A 102 9.23 11.67 -6.10
C TYR A 102 10.47 12.31 -6.75
N GLY A 103 10.84 11.88 -7.96
CA GLY A 103 11.94 12.48 -8.71
C GLY A 103 11.48 13.73 -9.46
N LEU A 104 10.53 13.56 -10.40
CA LEU A 104 9.97 14.68 -11.18
C LEU A 104 8.97 15.53 -10.39
N ARG A 105 8.42 14.99 -9.30
CA ARG A 105 7.39 15.64 -8.47
C ARG A 105 6.14 16.02 -9.28
N ALA A 106 5.79 15.18 -10.25
CA ALA A 106 4.58 15.39 -11.03
C ALA A 106 3.35 15.10 -10.17
N ALA A 107 2.44 16.06 -10.09
CA ALA A 107 1.17 15.95 -9.39
C ALA A 107 0.01 15.85 -10.38
N GLU A 108 -1.04 15.12 -10.01
CA GLU A 108 -2.31 15.20 -10.72
C GLU A 108 -2.92 16.59 -10.55
N ARG A 109 -3.68 17.04 -11.54
CA ARG A 109 -4.49 18.24 -11.40
C ARG A 109 -5.53 18.01 -10.29
N PRO A 110 -5.62 18.88 -9.28
CA PRO A 110 -6.69 18.82 -8.30
C PRO A 110 -8.05 18.97 -8.99
N GLU A 111 -8.97 18.06 -8.70
CA GLU A 111 -10.36 18.12 -9.15
C GLU A 111 -11.26 18.14 -7.92
N SER A 112 -12.30 18.97 -7.93
CA SER A 112 -13.29 19.02 -6.85
C SER A 112 -14.25 17.83 -6.96
N ARG A 113 -13.75 16.63 -6.67
CA ARG A 113 -14.51 15.38 -6.66
C ARG A 113 -14.07 14.47 -5.54
N GLU A 114 -15.00 13.66 -5.06
CA GLU A 114 -14.71 12.57 -4.13
C GLU A 114 -14.28 11.31 -4.90
N ARG A 115 -13.08 10.79 -4.62
CA ARG A 115 -12.59 9.51 -5.19
C ARG A 115 -12.65 8.41 -4.12
N PRO A 116 -12.68 7.12 -4.50
CA PRO A 116 -12.67 6.03 -3.52
C PRO A 116 -11.49 6.04 -2.54
N ALA A 117 -10.33 6.57 -2.96
CA ALA A 117 -9.15 6.70 -2.10
C ALA A 117 -9.34 7.77 -1.01
N ASP A 118 -10.13 8.80 -1.30
CA ASP A 118 -10.35 9.95 -0.42
C ASP A 118 -11.25 9.55 0.77
N LEU A 119 -12.16 8.59 0.56
CA LEU A 119 -12.97 7.99 1.63
C LEU A 119 -12.10 7.38 2.75
N GLY A 120 -10.97 6.78 2.39
CA GLY A 120 -10.05 6.20 3.37
C GLY A 120 -9.43 7.26 4.28
N ALA A 121 -9.10 8.43 3.73
CA ALA A 121 -8.58 9.56 4.49
C ALA A 121 -9.66 10.10 5.45
N PHE A 122 -10.89 10.30 4.96
CA PHE A 122 -12.02 10.73 5.79
C PHE A 122 -12.22 9.81 7.02
N TYR A 123 -12.23 8.50 6.81
CA TYR A 123 -12.38 7.54 7.90
C TYR A 123 -11.23 7.60 8.90
N HIS A 124 -9.99 7.66 8.40
CA HIS A 124 -8.80 7.74 9.23
C HIS A 124 -8.81 9.01 10.10
N GLU A 125 -9.07 10.17 9.48
CA GLU A 125 -9.12 11.47 10.15
C GLU A 125 -10.21 11.50 11.23
N ALA A 126 -11.43 11.06 10.90
CA ALA A 126 -12.54 11.02 11.84
C ALA A 126 -12.28 10.09 13.03
N LEU A 127 -11.77 8.87 12.79
CA LEU A 127 -11.45 7.94 13.87
C LEU A 127 -10.34 8.49 14.77
N CYS A 128 -9.29 9.06 14.18
CA CYS A 128 -8.21 9.68 14.95
C CYS A 128 -8.72 10.84 15.80
N ALA A 129 -9.59 11.70 15.25
CA ALA A 129 -10.19 12.82 15.95
C ALA A 129 -11.05 12.37 17.14
N VAL A 130 -11.91 11.35 16.95
CA VAL A 130 -12.76 10.81 18.04
C VAL A 130 -11.92 10.36 19.23
N PHE A 131 -10.91 9.51 19.01
CA PHE A 131 -10.13 8.95 20.13
C PHE A 131 -9.16 9.96 20.74
N ARG A 132 -8.63 10.90 19.94
CA ARG A 132 -7.85 12.03 20.46
C ARG A 132 -8.70 12.91 21.36
N ARG A 133 -9.95 13.19 20.96
CA ARG A 133 -10.89 13.97 21.75
C ARG A 133 -11.27 13.25 23.04
N ALA A 134 -11.57 11.94 22.98
CA ALA A 134 -11.86 11.13 24.15
C ALA A 134 -10.71 11.19 25.18
N GLN A 135 -9.46 11.03 24.73
CA GLN A 135 -8.28 11.14 25.60
C GLN A 135 -8.12 12.55 26.18
N ALA A 136 -8.35 13.60 25.38
CA ALA A 136 -8.27 14.99 25.84
C ALA A 136 -9.33 15.33 26.91
N GLU A 137 -10.49 14.66 26.86
CA GLU A 137 -11.56 14.78 27.86
C GLU A 137 -11.35 13.84 29.07
N GLY A 138 -10.25 13.09 29.12
CA GLY A 138 -9.97 12.14 30.20
C GLY A 138 -10.88 10.90 30.19
N LEU A 139 -11.58 10.65 29.08
CA LEU A 139 -12.43 9.48 28.91
C LEU A 139 -11.58 8.29 28.47
N SER A 140 -11.71 7.15 29.14
CA SER A 140 -11.07 5.91 28.68
C SER A 140 -11.81 5.35 27.46
N PRO A 141 -11.13 5.17 26.31
CA PRO A 141 -11.74 4.58 25.12
C PRO A 141 -12.41 3.23 25.35
N ARG A 142 -11.91 2.43 26.30
CA ARG A 142 -12.48 1.09 26.60
C ARG A 142 -13.84 1.11 27.28
N SER A 143 -14.24 2.23 27.87
CA SER A 143 -15.45 2.36 28.69
C SER A 143 -16.39 3.46 28.20
N LEU A 144 -16.26 3.87 26.94
CA LEU A 144 -17.15 4.87 26.34
C LEU A 144 -18.57 4.30 26.21
N THR A 145 -19.53 4.94 26.86
CA THR A 145 -20.95 4.63 26.70
C THR A 145 -21.45 5.03 25.31
N PRO A 146 -22.55 4.45 24.80
CA PRO A 146 -23.12 4.85 23.50
C PRO A 146 -23.41 6.35 23.40
N ALA A 147 -23.88 6.98 24.49
CA ALA A 147 -24.12 8.42 24.55
C ALA A 147 -22.82 9.23 24.41
N GLN A 148 -21.74 8.80 25.07
CA GLN A 148 -20.42 9.44 24.93
C GLN A 148 -19.84 9.25 23.53
N GLN A 149 -19.97 8.06 22.95
CA GLN A 149 -19.53 7.79 21.57
C GLN A 149 -20.23 8.74 20.58
N GLN A 150 -21.55 8.90 20.71
CA GLN A 150 -22.32 9.80 19.87
C GLN A 150 -21.93 11.27 20.09
N SER A 151 -21.79 11.70 21.34
CA SER A 151 -21.35 13.07 21.67
C SER A 151 -19.97 13.40 21.11
N LEU A 152 -19.02 12.46 21.16
CA LEU A 152 -17.68 12.65 20.59
C LEU A 152 -17.74 12.79 19.07
N LEU A 153 -18.52 11.94 18.40
CA LEU A 153 -18.72 12.03 16.95
C LEU A 153 -19.35 13.37 16.54
N ASP A 154 -20.40 13.80 17.23
CA ASP A 154 -21.09 15.06 16.94
C ASP A 154 -20.17 16.28 17.15
N ALA A 155 -19.21 16.18 18.08
CA ALA A 155 -18.22 17.22 18.32
C ALA A 155 -17.13 17.29 17.24
N VAL A 156 -16.67 16.16 16.71
CA VAL A 156 -15.51 16.14 15.78
C VAL A 156 -15.92 16.17 14.30
N LEU A 157 -17.07 15.59 13.93
CA LEU A 157 -17.48 15.44 12.54
C LEU A 157 -17.61 16.77 11.79
N PRO A 158 -18.16 17.86 12.34
CA PRO A 158 -18.28 19.12 11.61
C PRO A 158 -16.95 19.64 11.07
N GLU A 159 -15.89 19.61 11.88
CA GLU A 159 -14.55 20.06 11.49
C GLU A 159 -13.93 19.12 10.46
N VAL A 160 -14.04 17.80 10.66
CA VAL A 160 -13.51 16.81 9.72
C VAL A 160 -14.21 16.90 8.36
N ILE A 161 -15.53 17.06 8.33
CA ILE A 161 -16.30 17.21 7.09
C ILE A 161 -15.92 18.49 6.34
N ALA A 162 -15.72 19.59 7.06
CA ALA A 162 -15.34 20.86 6.44
C ALA A 162 -13.91 20.83 5.87
N ALA A 163 -12.98 20.18 6.57
CA ALA A 163 -11.59 20.03 6.12
C ALA A 163 -11.44 19.03 4.96
N HIS A 164 -12.29 17.99 4.92
CA HIS A 164 -12.21 16.95 3.89
C HIS A 164 -12.54 17.51 2.50
N HIS A 165 -11.50 17.69 1.69
CA HIS A 165 -11.60 18.17 0.31
C HIS A 165 -12.41 19.47 0.21
N ASP A 166 -12.15 20.43 1.11
CA ASP A 166 -12.85 21.71 1.18
C ASP A 166 -14.39 21.57 1.27
N GLY A 167 -14.86 20.54 2.00
CA GLY A 167 -16.28 20.29 2.20
C GLY A 167 -16.99 19.71 0.98
N VAL A 168 -16.28 19.04 0.07
CA VAL A 168 -16.85 18.46 -1.17
C VAL A 168 -18.11 17.62 -0.91
N LEU A 169 -18.15 16.91 0.22
CA LEU A 169 -19.26 16.05 0.63
C LEU A 169 -20.58 16.80 0.87
N LEU A 170 -20.51 18.12 1.10
CA LEU A 170 -21.68 18.99 1.30
C LEU A 170 -22.20 19.62 -0.01
N GLY A 171 -21.48 19.44 -1.12
CA GLY A 171 -21.69 20.18 -2.37
C GLY A 171 -22.99 19.88 -3.11
N ASN A 172 -23.63 18.72 -2.88
CA ASN A 172 -24.95 18.39 -3.43
C ASN A 172 -25.64 17.26 -2.64
N GLU A 173 -26.93 17.04 -2.91
CA GLU A 173 -27.75 16.04 -2.21
C GLU A 173 -27.24 14.60 -2.34
N ARG A 174 -26.69 14.24 -3.50
CA ARG A 174 -26.09 12.91 -3.68
C ARG A 174 -24.88 12.71 -2.76
N LEU A 175 -24.01 13.72 -2.65
CA LEU A 175 -22.86 13.65 -1.76
C LEU A 175 -23.25 13.73 -0.29
N ARG A 176 -24.32 14.45 0.06
CA ARG A 176 -24.89 14.42 1.42
C ARG A 176 -25.42 13.04 1.80
N ALA A 177 -26.04 12.32 0.85
CA ALA A 177 -26.43 10.94 1.06
C ALA A 177 -25.21 10.01 1.25
N VAL A 178 -24.12 10.23 0.51
CA VAL A 178 -22.85 9.51 0.73
C VAL A 178 -22.32 9.81 2.13
N LEU A 179 -22.24 11.08 2.51
CA LEU A 179 -21.78 11.50 3.84
C LEU A 179 -22.58 10.84 4.96
N PHE A 180 -23.91 10.75 4.83
CA PHE A 180 -24.76 10.03 5.79
C PHE A 180 -24.31 8.58 5.98
N LEU A 181 -24.02 7.86 4.89
CA LEU A 181 -23.51 6.48 4.96
C LEU A 181 -22.11 6.38 5.57
N LEU A 182 -21.24 7.36 5.31
CA LEU A 182 -19.91 7.42 5.91
C LEU A 182 -20.00 7.62 7.43
N VAL A 183 -20.86 8.54 7.88
CA VAL A 183 -21.10 8.80 9.31
C VAL A 183 -21.68 7.57 10.00
N GLU A 184 -22.62 6.86 9.37
CA GLU A 184 -23.17 5.62 9.92
C GLU A 184 -22.10 4.51 10.04
N THR A 185 -21.20 4.43 9.05
CA THR A 185 -20.06 3.52 9.09
C THR A 185 -19.10 3.88 10.22
N LEU A 186 -18.86 5.18 10.43
CA LEU A 186 -18.02 5.67 11.54
C LEU A 186 -18.62 5.34 12.90
N ARG A 187 -19.92 5.56 13.12
CA ARG A 187 -20.62 5.21 14.37
C ARG A 187 -20.38 3.75 14.74
N ARG A 188 -20.60 2.84 13.78
CA ARG A 188 -20.40 1.40 13.99
C ARG A 188 -18.94 1.04 14.20
N SER A 189 -18.03 1.72 13.51
CA SER A 189 -16.59 1.52 13.67
C SER A 189 -16.12 1.93 15.06
N VAL A 190 -16.58 3.08 15.58
CA VAL A 190 -16.29 3.53 16.95
C VAL A 190 -16.82 2.52 17.97
N ALA A 191 -18.08 2.11 17.85
CA ALA A 191 -18.67 1.10 18.75
C ALA A 191 -17.88 -0.22 18.73
N ALA A 192 -17.46 -0.68 17.55
CA ALA A 192 -16.65 -1.88 17.41
C ALA A 192 -15.27 -1.75 18.07
N ILE A 193 -14.59 -0.59 17.92
CA ILE A 193 -13.30 -0.34 18.60
C ILE A 193 -13.47 -0.36 20.11
N VAL A 194 -14.51 0.30 20.64
CA VAL A 194 -14.79 0.30 22.08
C VAL A 194 -15.01 -1.12 22.59
N ALA A 195 -15.83 -1.91 21.90
CA ALA A 195 -16.07 -3.32 22.25
C ALA A 195 -14.79 -4.17 22.22
N GLN A 196 -13.92 -3.96 21.22
CA GLN A 196 -12.63 -4.65 21.11
C GLN A 196 -11.68 -4.31 22.26
N LEU A 197 -11.63 -3.04 22.67
CA LEU A 197 -10.81 -2.60 23.80
C LEU A 197 -11.38 -3.12 25.13
N ALA A 198 -12.71 -3.21 25.25
CA ALA A 198 -13.37 -3.77 26.42
C ALA A 198 -13.13 -5.28 26.58
N ALA A 199 -13.00 -6.02 25.48
CA ALA A 199 -12.75 -7.47 25.46
C ALA A 199 -11.33 -7.86 25.91
N GLY A 200 -10.37 -6.94 25.84
CA GLY A 200 -8.96 -7.17 26.17
C GLY A 200 -8.40 -6.20 27.21
N GLY A 201 -7.09 -6.29 27.44
CA GLY A 201 -6.33 -5.41 28.33
C GLY A 201 -5.57 -4.29 27.62
N PHE A 202 -5.60 -4.23 26.28
CA PHE A 202 -5.01 -3.14 25.52
C PHE A 202 -5.87 -1.87 25.60
N ASP A 203 -5.24 -0.71 25.76
CA ASP A 203 -5.86 0.61 25.59
C ASP A 203 -5.12 1.41 24.51
N ILE A 204 -5.77 2.40 23.92
CA ILE A 204 -5.16 3.28 22.90
C ILE A 204 -4.12 4.15 23.59
N ALA A 205 -2.84 3.93 23.27
CA ALA A 205 -1.75 4.76 23.74
C ALA A 205 -1.65 6.07 22.94
N GLY A 206 -2.02 6.03 21.66
CA GLY A 206 -2.10 7.22 20.82
C GLY A 206 -2.58 6.92 19.40
N THR A 207 -3.09 7.98 18.75
CA THR A 207 -3.44 8.00 17.33
C THR A 207 -2.50 8.93 16.57
N GLU A 208 -2.25 8.64 15.28
CA GLU A 208 -1.27 9.33 14.43
C GLU A 208 0.12 9.46 15.09
N VAL A 209 0.60 8.37 15.68
CA VAL A 209 1.85 8.36 16.46
C VAL A 209 3.05 8.38 15.51
N ARG A 210 3.84 9.46 15.57
CA ARG A 210 5.02 9.63 14.72
C ARG A 210 6.21 8.82 15.23
N PHE A 211 6.98 8.27 14.29
CA PHE A 211 8.32 7.74 14.56
C PHE A 211 9.37 8.45 13.70
N GLY A 212 10.50 8.80 14.32
CA GLY A 212 11.47 9.73 13.77
C GLY A 212 12.39 10.32 14.84
N GLU A 213 13.35 11.14 14.40
CA GLU A 213 14.19 11.91 15.31
C GLU A 213 13.31 12.82 16.20
N GLY A 214 13.52 12.77 17.52
CA GLY A 214 12.74 13.55 18.49
C GLY A 214 11.25 13.16 18.62
N CYS A 215 10.83 12.03 18.03
CA CYS A 215 9.44 11.56 18.08
C CYS A 215 9.24 10.51 19.20
N ALA A 216 7.99 10.08 19.40
CA ALA A 216 7.62 9.08 20.41
C ALA A 216 8.34 7.73 20.21
N PHE A 217 8.59 7.36 18.97
CA PHE A 217 9.42 6.21 18.62
C PHE A 217 10.59 6.65 17.74
N PRO A 218 11.76 5.98 17.84
CA PRO A 218 12.94 6.32 17.06
C PRO A 218 12.73 6.00 15.57
N PRO A 219 13.50 6.63 14.65
CA PRO A 219 13.50 6.24 13.26
C PRO A 219 14.03 4.82 13.08
N ILE A 220 13.64 4.17 11.98
CA ILE A 220 14.26 2.89 11.60
C ILE A 220 15.45 3.20 10.72
N GLU A 221 16.60 2.73 11.16
CA GLU A 221 17.81 2.79 10.35
C GLU A 221 17.80 1.67 9.30
N LEU A 222 17.94 2.06 8.04
CA LEU A 222 18.13 1.16 6.91
C LEU A 222 19.59 1.21 6.49
N VAL A 223 20.25 0.06 6.49
CA VAL A 223 21.62 -0.11 6.00
C VAL A 223 21.59 -0.97 4.75
N THR A 224 22.06 -0.42 3.63
CA THR A 224 22.10 -1.14 2.37
C THR A 224 23.31 -2.06 2.25
N ALA A 225 23.29 -2.97 1.27
CA ALA A 225 24.43 -3.86 1.01
C ALA A 225 25.72 -3.10 0.65
N GLY A 226 25.59 -1.97 -0.05
CA GLY A 226 26.70 -1.05 -0.32
C GLY A 226 27.13 -0.17 0.86
N GLY A 227 26.63 -0.42 2.07
CA GLY A 227 26.97 0.31 3.29
C GLY A 227 26.33 1.70 3.41
N ARG A 228 25.38 2.03 2.54
CA ARG A 228 24.66 3.32 2.59
C ARG A 228 23.61 3.28 3.68
N ARG A 229 23.39 4.42 4.36
CA ARG A 229 22.48 4.54 5.50
C ARG A 229 21.36 5.52 5.17
N ALA A 230 20.12 5.18 5.53
CA ALA A 230 19.01 6.13 5.53
C ALA A 230 18.12 5.91 6.75
N LEU A 231 17.39 6.95 7.12
CA LEU A 231 16.41 6.91 8.21
C LEU A 231 15.00 6.86 7.62
N LEU A 232 14.25 5.88 8.07
CA LEU A 232 12.84 5.72 7.78
C LEU A 232 12.01 6.38 8.87
N TYR A 233 11.07 7.21 8.43
CA TYR A 233 10.12 7.95 9.24
C TYR A 233 8.70 7.50 8.89
N GLY A 234 7.75 7.84 9.75
CA GLY A 234 6.35 7.63 9.43
C GLY A 234 5.41 7.99 10.56
N VAL A 235 4.14 7.70 10.30
CA VAL A 235 3.03 7.93 11.21
C VAL A 235 2.28 6.60 11.32
N ILE A 236 2.13 6.11 12.53
CA ILE A 236 1.37 4.92 12.86
C ILE A 236 -0.04 5.38 13.20
N ASP A 237 -1.05 4.91 12.46
CA ASP A 237 -2.45 5.29 12.66
C ASP A 237 -2.88 5.16 14.13
N ARG A 238 -2.61 4.00 14.74
CA ARG A 238 -2.93 3.72 16.14
C ARG A 238 -1.92 2.78 16.79
N VAL A 239 -1.51 3.11 18.01
CA VAL A 239 -0.75 2.21 18.88
C VAL A 239 -1.58 1.89 20.10
N ASP A 240 -1.81 0.60 20.36
CA ASP A 240 -2.43 0.14 21.60
C ASP A 240 -1.36 -0.42 22.52
N ARG A 241 -1.48 -0.18 23.84
CA ARG A 241 -0.50 -0.59 24.85
C ARG A 241 -1.15 -1.25 26.05
N ALA A 242 -0.46 -2.24 26.61
CA ALA A 242 -0.76 -2.88 27.89
C ALA A 242 0.56 -3.22 28.60
N GLY A 243 0.97 -2.38 29.56
CA GLY A 243 2.28 -2.52 30.20
C GLY A 243 3.43 -2.25 29.22
N ASP A 244 4.31 -3.24 29.01
CA ASP A 244 5.38 -3.22 28.02
C ASP A 244 4.94 -3.70 26.63
N ALA A 245 3.80 -4.39 26.53
CA ALA A 245 3.27 -4.94 25.29
C ALA A 245 2.58 -3.86 24.44
N CYS A 246 2.95 -3.74 23.17
CA CYS A 246 2.39 -2.81 22.20
C CYS A 246 1.97 -3.50 20.91
N ARG A 247 0.82 -3.11 20.35
CA ARG A 247 0.38 -3.50 19.01
C ARG A 247 0.10 -2.29 18.15
N VAL A 248 0.30 -2.43 16.85
CA VAL A 248 0.01 -1.38 15.85
C VAL A 248 -1.24 -1.74 15.07
N VAL A 249 -2.10 -0.74 14.84
CA VAL A 249 -3.34 -0.91 14.08
C VAL A 249 -3.42 0.19 13.02
N ASP A 250 -3.71 -0.21 11.79
CA ASP A 250 -3.86 0.67 10.62
C ASP A 250 -5.30 0.56 10.09
N TYR A 251 -5.94 1.71 9.81
CA TYR A 251 -7.33 1.75 9.38
C TYR A 251 -7.42 1.58 7.86
N LYS A 252 -8.15 0.56 7.39
CA LYS A 252 -8.33 0.30 5.96
C LYS A 252 -9.81 0.12 5.61
N THR A 253 -10.27 0.77 4.55
CA THR A 253 -11.62 0.57 4.00
C THR A 253 -11.83 -0.82 3.38
N GLY A 254 -10.73 -1.52 3.05
CA GLY A 254 -10.75 -2.90 2.57
C GLY A 254 -10.68 -3.95 3.68
N GLY A 255 -11.14 -5.16 3.39
CA GLY A 255 -11.04 -6.31 4.32
C GLY A 255 -9.75 -7.13 4.18
N ARG A 256 -8.65 -6.55 3.68
CA ARG A 256 -7.44 -7.30 3.34
C ARG A 256 -6.71 -7.76 4.62
N ALA A 257 -6.30 -9.02 4.66
CA ALA A 257 -5.39 -9.54 5.67
C ALA A 257 -3.92 -9.31 5.24
N LEU A 258 -2.96 -9.57 6.12
CA LEU A 258 -1.55 -9.56 5.73
C LEU A 258 -1.31 -10.53 4.57
N ASP A 259 -0.66 -10.03 3.53
CA ASP A 259 -0.33 -10.79 2.33
C ASP A 259 1.16 -11.07 2.33
N PHE A 260 1.52 -12.30 2.71
CA PHE A 260 2.91 -12.72 2.86
C PHE A 260 3.69 -12.71 1.54
N ALA A 261 3.02 -12.94 0.41
CA ALA A 261 3.64 -12.78 -0.90
C ALA A 261 3.97 -11.30 -1.15
N ALA A 262 3.05 -10.39 -0.84
CA ALA A 262 3.27 -8.96 -0.97
C ALA A 262 4.37 -8.44 -0.01
N ILE A 263 4.47 -8.97 1.21
CA ILE A 263 5.59 -8.67 2.12
C ILE A 263 6.91 -9.17 1.51
N ALA A 264 6.94 -10.42 1.01
CA ALA A 264 8.12 -10.99 0.38
C ALA A 264 8.58 -10.20 -0.86
N ASP A 265 7.65 -9.61 -1.61
CA ASP A 265 7.92 -8.76 -2.78
C ASP A 265 8.13 -7.28 -2.40
N GLY A 266 8.01 -6.91 -1.12
CA GLY A 266 8.17 -5.54 -0.64
C GLY A 266 7.03 -4.59 -1.00
N LEU A 267 5.89 -5.12 -1.43
CA LEU A 267 4.68 -4.37 -1.83
C LEU A 267 3.82 -3.94 -0.64
N THR A 268 3.96 -4.60 0.52
CA THR A 268 3.28 -4.24 1.77
C THR A 268 4.25 -4.42 2.93
N LEU A 269 4.84 -3.32 3.41
CA LEU A 269 5.84 -3.25 4.46
C LEU A 269 5.40 -2.36 5.63
N GLN A 270 4.36 -1.54 5.48
CA GLN A 270 3.88 -0.59 6.52
C GLN A 270 3.76 -1.21 7.91
N LEU A 271 2.88 -2.19 8.12
CA LEU A 271 2.64 -2.79 9.44
C LEU A 271 3.90 -3.40 10.09
N PRO A 272 4.69 -4.25 9.38
CA PRO A 272 5.94 -4.76 9.91
C PRO A 272 6.97 -3.66 10.26
N LEU A 273 7.05 -2.60 9.44
CA LEU A 273 7.96 -1.48 9.72
C LEU A 273 7.46 -0.66 10.91
N TYR A 274 6.15 -0.39 11.02
CA TYR A 274 5.58 0.34 12.15
C TYR A 274 5.83 -0.41 13.47
N LEU A 275 5.57 -1.72 13.49
CA LEU A 275 5.86 -2.51 14.69
C LEU A 275 7.37 -2.58 14.97
N SER A 276 8.22 -2.62 13.94
CA SER A 276 9.68 -2.53 14.12
C SER A 276 10.11 -1.24 14.82
N ALA A 277 9.48 -0.10 14.52
CA ALA A 277 9.78 1.17 15.17
C ALA A 277 9.39 1.14 16.66
N VAL A 278 8.23 0.56 16.96
CA VAL A 278 7.74 0.36 18.33
C VAL A 278 8.66 -0.57 19.13
N VAL A 279 9.06 -1.71 18.56
CA VAL A 279 9.96 -2.67 19.25
C VAL A 279 11.32 -2.04 19.54
N ARG A 280 11.83 -1.19 18.64
CA ARG A 280 13.11 -0.49 18.82
C ARG A 280 13.12 0.53 19.96
N SER A 281 11.97 0.99 20.45
CA SER A 281 11.92 1.83 21.66
C SER A 281 12.03 1.04 22.97
N GLY A 282 12.13 -0.29 22.89
CA GLY A 282 12.17 -1.20 24.05
C GLY A 282 10.81 -1.78 24.42
N ALA A 283 9.73 -1.43 23.69
CA ALA A 283 8.44 -2.06 23.88
C ALA A 283 8.42 -3.49 23.33
N ARG A 284 7.63 -4.36 23.95
CA ARG A 284 7.40 -5.73 23.48
C ARG A 284 6.35 -5.72 22.37
N GLY A 285 6.72 -6.18 21.17
CA GLY A 285 5.78 -6.29 20.04
C GLY A 285 4.74 -7.39 20.28
N ALA A 286 3.46 -7.02 20.34
CA ALA A 286 2.36 -7.94 20.60
C ALA A 286 1.57 -8.34 19.34
N GLY A 287 1.46 -7.43 18.38
CA GLY A 287 0.75 -7.70 17.14
C GLY A 287 0.73 -6.52 16.16
N MET A 288 0.33 -6.81 14.93
CA MET A 288 0.17 -5.82 13.87
C MET A 288 -1.09 -6.13 13.08
N TYR A 289 -1.95 -5.14 12.88
CA TYR A 289 -3.30 -5.38 12.36
C TYR A 289 -3.78 -4.30 11.39
N TYR A 290 -4.51 -4.74 10.36
CA TYR A 290 -5.46 -3.88 9.67
C TYR A 290 -6.81 -3.95 10.37
N MET A 291 -7.41 -2.79 10.62
CA MET A 291 -8.78 -2.68 11.04
C MET A 291 -9.66 -2.34 9.83
N PRO A 292 -10.59 -3.24 9.44
CA PRO A 292 -11.55 -2.94 8.39
C PRO A 292 -12.51 -1.82 8.83
N VAL A 293 -12.60 -0.74 8.05
CA VAL A 293 -13.57 0.35 8.24
C VAL A 293 -14.59 0.26 7.11
N ARG A 294 -15.56 -0.63 7.30
CA ARG A 294 -16.66 -0.86 6.35
C ARG A 294 -17.87 -1.41 7.07
N VAL A 295 -19.06 -1.05 6.61
CA VAL A 295 -20.29 -1.75 6.99
C VAL A 295 -20.47 -2.92 6.04
N PRO A 296 -20.45 -4.18 6.52
CA PRO A 296 -20.85 -5.30 5.68
C PRO A 296 -22.34 -5.17 5.34
N PRO A 297 -22.82 -5.71 4.21
CA PRO A 297 -24.24 -5.99 4.07
C PRO A 297 -24.64 -6.90 5.23
N VAL A 298 -25.53 -6.42 6.09
CA VAL A 298 -25.95 -7.14 7.30
C VAL A 298 -27.19 -7.97 6.94
N PRO A 299 -27.22 -9.29 7.22
CA PRO A 299 -28.44 -10.09 7.07
C PRO A 299 -29.50 -9.66 8.11
N ASP A 300 -30.78 -9.80 7.76
CA ASP A 300 -31.89 -9.48 8.67
C ASP A 300 -31.95 -10.46 9.86
N GLY A 301 -32.33 -9.96 11.05
CA GLY A 301 -32.58 -10.76 12.25
C GLY A 301 -31.45 -10.76 13.28
N SER A 302 -31.45 -11.74 14.19
CA SER A 302 -30.51 -11.83 15.33
C SER A 302 -29.05 -12.05 14.93
N GLU A 303 -28.79 -12.47 13.69
CA GLU A 303 -27.43 -12.68 13.16
C GLU A 303 -26.75 -11.36 12.75
N ALA A 304 -27.51 -10.26 12.72
CA ALA A 304 -27.06 -8.95 12.29
C ALA A 304 -25.90 -8.39 13.14
N GLU A 305 -26.05 -8.45 14.46
CA GLU A 305 -25.07 -7.92 15.40
C GLU A 305 -23.77 -8.75 15.40
N GLU A 306 -23.88 -10.07 15.33
CA GLU A 306 -22.73 -10.96 15.24
C GLU A 306 -21.95 -10.78 13.92
N ALA A 307 -22.67 -10.69 12.79
CA ALA A 307 -22.08 -10.42 11.49
C ALA A 307 -21.38 -9.06 11.44
N LEU A 308 -21.98 -8.04 12.08
CA LEU A 308 -21.40 -6.71 12.19
C LEU A 308 -20.13 -6.73 13.04
N ALA A 309 -20.17 -7.34 14.23
CA ALA A 309 -19.00 -7.49 15.10
C ALA A 309 -17.88 -8.26 14.40
N ALA A 310 -18.20 -9.32 13.66
CA ALA A 310 -17.24 -10.10 12.90
C ALA A 310 -16.56 -9.30 11.77
N ALA A 311 -17.25 -8.33 11.18
CA ALA A 311 -16.72 -7.54 10.07
C ALA A 311 -15.62 -6.55 10.50
N PHE A 312 -15.64 -6.10 11.75
CA PHE A 312 -14.65 -5.18 12.32
C PHE A 312 -13.46 -5.89 12.98
N ARG A 313 -13.45 -7.22 13.05
CA ARG A 313 -12.34 -7.99 13.61
C ARG A 313 -11.02 -7.60 12.95
N LEU A 314 -10.02 -7.34 13.79
CA LEU A 314 -8.66 -7.02 13.38
C LEU A 314 -8.08 -8.15 12.53
N ARG A 315 -7.44 -7.79 11.42
CA ARG A 315 -6.84 -8.74 10.48
C ARG A 315 -5.33 -8.55 10.47
N GLY A 316 -4.59 -9.56 10.91
CA GLY A 316 -3.14 -9.44 11.00
C GLY A 316 -2.51 -10.59 11.76
N LEU A 317 -1.40 -10.31 12.44
CA LEU A 317 -0.63 -11.30 13.19
C LEU A 317 -0.55 -10.92 14.67
N THR A 318 -0.67 -11.95 15.50
CA THR A 318 -0.55 -11.89 16.96
C THR A 318 0.64 -12.73 17.40
N LEU A 319 1.43 -12.24 18.35
CA LEU A 319 2.47 -13.05 19.00
C LEU A 319 1.80 -14.16 19.84
N SER A 320 2.27 -15.40 19.71
CA SER A 320 1.69 -16.59 20.38
C SER A 320 1.97 -16.67 21.89
N ASP A 321 2.54 -15.62 22.47
CA ASP A 321 2.71 -15.49 23.91
C ASP A 321 1.36 -15.49 24.63
N ALA A 322 1.24 -16.32 25.68
CA ALA A 322 -0.02 -16.51 26.38
C ALA A 322 -0.58 -15.22 26.98
N ARG A 323 0.30 -14.34 27.51
CA ARG A 323 -0.09 -13.06 28.08
C ARG A 323 -0.57 -12.10 27.00
N VAL A 324 0.09 -12.07 25.85
CA VAL A 324 -0.35 -11.26 24.69
C VAL A 324 -1.72 -11.70 24.17
N VAL A 325 -1.97 -13.02 24.08
CA VAL A 325 -3.26 -13.55 23.63
C VAL A 325 -4.37 -13.18 24.61
N GLU A 326 -4.13 -13.31 25.91
CA GLU A 326 -5.10 -12.90 26.95
C GLU A 326 -5.34 -11.38 26.95
N LEU A 327 -4.29 -10.57 26.79
CA LEU A 327 -4.42 -9.11 26.66
C LEU A 327 -5.18 -8.72 25.40
N THR A 328 -5.09 -9.51 24.33
CA THR A 328 -5.83 -9.29 23.09
C THR A 328 -7.31 -9.59 23.26
N ASP A 329 -7.64 -10.69 23.95
CA ASP A 329 -9.01 -11.12 24.23
C ASP A 329 -9.01 -12.00 25.50
N ALA A 330 -9.61 -11.49 26.57
CA ALA A 330 -9.65 -12.19 27.86
C ALA A 330 -10.46 -13.51 27.80
N ALA A 331 -11.30 -13.70 26.77
CA ALA A 331 -11.98 -14.96 26.53
C ALA A 331 -11.00 -16.08 26.09
N LEU A 332 -9.79 -15.74 25.65
CA LEU A 332 -8.74 -16.68 25.22
C LEU A 332 -7.64 -16.91 26.26
N GLY A 333 -7.93 -16.66 27.55
CA GLY A 333 -7.05 -17.03 28.67
C GLY A 333 -6.61 -18.51 28.63
N ALA A 334 -5.53 -18.84 29.36
CA ALA A 334 -4.81 -20.10 29.24
C ALA A 334 -5.70 -21.37 29.32
N ASP A 335 -6.73 -21.34 30.17
CA ASP A 335 -7.61 -22.49 30.42
C ASP A 335 -8.92 -22.48 29.62
N ARG A 336 -9.02 -21.62 28.60
CA ARG A 336 -10.25 -21.45 27.80
C ARG A 336 -10.04 -21.99 26.38
N ALA A 337 -11.10 -22.40 25.71
CA ALA A 337 -11.06 -22.75 24.29
C ALA A 337 -12.12 -21.93 23.55
N GLY A 338 -11.77 -21.38 22.39
CA GLY A 338 -12.66 -20.47 21.68
C GLY A 338 -11.94 -19.68 20.59
N ALA A 339 -12.73 -18.98 19.78
CA ALA A 339 -12.23 -18.03 18.79
C ALA A 339 -12.25 -16.61 19.38
N SER A 340 -11.31 -15.78 18.97
CA SER A 340 -11.30 -14.38 19.38
C SER A 340 -12.47 -13.62 18.76
N SER A 341 -13.07 -12.77 19.59
CA SER A 341 -14.03 -11.74 19.18
C SER A 341 -13.34 -10.52 18.57
N VAL A 342 -12.05 -10.32 18.86
CA VAL A 342 -11.25 -9.14 18.49
C VAL A 342 -10.45 -9.36 17.22
N VAL A 343 -9.77 -10.51 17.09
CA VAL A 343 -8.85 -10.81 15.98
C VAL A 343 -9.37 -11.93 15.11
N TYR A 344 -9.44 -11.70 13.80
CA TYR A 344 -9.86 -12.69 12.83
C TYR A 344 -8.83 -13.84 12.75
N GLY A 345 -9.32 -15.08 12.85
CA GLY A 345 -8.49 -16.28 12.74
C GLY A 345 -7.76 -16.70 14.03
N LEU A 346 -7.69 -15.83 15.04
CA LEU A 346 -7.09 -16.16 16.33
C LEU A 346 -8.02 -17.10 17.12
N ARG A 347 -7.50 -18.25 17.53
CA ARG A 347 -8.26 -19.27 18.27
C ARG A 347 -7.36 -20.07 19.20
N ARG A 348 -7.85 -20.35 20.41
CA ARG A 348 -7.28 -21.35 21.31
C ARG A 348 -8.07 -22.66 21.19
N ARG A 349 -7.36 -23.75 20.90
CA ARG A 349 -7.93 -25.11 20.81
C ARG A 349 -8.01 -25.75 22.19
N LYS A 350 -8.78 -26.85 22.28
CA LYS A 350 -8.95 -27.62 23.53
C LYS A 350 -7.65 -28.24 24.05
N ASP A 351 -6.69 -28.50 23.17
CA ASP A 351 -5.35 -28.99 23.49
C ASP A 351 -4.37 -27.88 23.91
N GLY A 352 -4.86 -26.63 24.05
CA GLY A 352 -4.07 -25.46 24.41
C GLY A 352 -3.34 -24.79 23.24
N THR A 353 -3.30 -25.41 22.06
CA THR A 353 -2.60 -24.86 20.89
C THR A 353 -3.32 -23.63 20.32
N LEU A 354 -2.54 -22.72 19.73
CA LEU A 354 -3.03 -21.47 19.17
C LEU A 354 -3.03 -21.54 17.63
N ALA A 355 -4.13 -21.11 17.02
CA ALA A 355 -4.22 -20.84 15.59
C ALA A 355 -4.34 -19.32 15.36
N GLY A 356 -3.81 -18.82 14.23
CA GLY A 356 -3.84 -17.39 13.90
C GLY A 356 -2.83 -16.53 14.69
N ALA A 357 -1.83 -17.16 15.30
CA ALA A 357 -0.71 -16.53 15.97
C ALA A 357 0.62 -17.13 15.47
N VAL A 358 1.73 -16.42 15.68
CA VAL A 358 3.09 -16.86 15.33
C VAL A 358 4.01 -16.75 16.53
N ASP A 359 5.04 -17.60 16.59
CA ASP A 359 6.01 -17.57 17.68
C ASP A 359 6.97 -16.38 17.59
N ALA A 360 7.73 -16.14 18.66
CA ALA A 360 8.66 -15.02 18.71
C ALA A 360 9.74 -15.07 17.60
N PRO A 361 10.39 -16.22 17.33
CA PRO A 361 11.33 -16.33 16.21
C PRO A 361 10.73 -15.96 14.84
N GLU A 362 9.54 -16.46 14.52
CA GLU A 362 8.84 -16.14 13.28
C GLU A 362 8.45 -14.65 13.23
N PHE A 363 7.95 -14.12 14.35
CA PHE A 363 7.59 -12.71 14.46
C PHE A 363 8.80 -11.80 14.20
N ASP A 364 9.93 -12.07 14.85
CA ASP A 364 11.17 -11.31 14.67
C ASP A 364 11.75 -11.47 13.26
N ALA A 365 11.69 -12.67 12.68
CA ALA A 365 12.12 -12.95 11.32
C ALA A 365 11.32 -12.14 10.30
N LEU A 366 9.99 -12.01 10.49
CA LEU A 366 9.15 -11.18 9.63
C LEU A 366 9.52 -9.69 9.72
N LEU A 367 9.75 -9.17 10.93
CA LEU A 367 10.19 -7.78 11.12
C LEU A 367 11.56 -7.53 10.45
N ALA A 368 12.49 -8.48 10.60
CA ALA A 368 13.81 -8.43 9.95
C ALA A 368 13.71 -8.49 8.42
N ALA A 369 12.86 -9.37 7.89
CA ALA A 369 12.63 -9.51 6.44
C ALA A 369 12.07 -8.22 5.84
N ALA A 370 11.12 -7.56 6.52
CA ALA A 370 10.57 -6.29 6.09
C ALA A 370 11.64 -5.18 6.04
N ARG A 371 12.50 -5.08 7.06
CA ARG A 371 13.64 -4.13 7.07
C ARG A 371 14.65 -4.42 5.95
N LYS A 372 14.96 -5.70 5.71
CA LYS A 372 15.84 -6.13 4.61
C LYS A 372 15.27 -5.75 3.24
N LYS A 373 13.96 -5.92 3.05
CA LYS A 373 13.26 -5.51 1.82
C LYS A 373 13.24 -3.99 1.63
N ALA A 374 13.01 -3.24 2.71
CA ALA A 374 13.12 -1.78 2.70
C ALA A 374 14.53 -1.30 2.32
N ALA A 375 15.58 -1.92 2.89
CA ALA A 375 16.97 -1.59 2.57
C ALA A 375 17.35 -1.95 1.13
N ALA A 376 16.85 -3.07 0.59
CA ALA A 376 17.08 -3.44 -0.81
C ALA A 376 16.41 -2.45 -1.78
N ALA A 377 15.18 -2.02 -1.50
CA ALA A 377 14.49 -1.01 -2.29
C ALA A 377 15.25 0.32 -2.29
N LEU A 378 15.73 0.75 -1.11
CA LEU A 378 16.57 1.94 -0.98
C LEU A 378 17.85 1.85 -1.82
N GLU A 379 18.52 0.70 -1.82
CA GLU A 379 19.73 0.48 -2.61
C GLU A 379 19.45 0.69 -4.11
N SER A 380 18.41 0.05 -4.64
CA SER A 380 18.02 0.21 -6.05
C SER A 380 17.59 1.64 -6.39
N MET A 381 16.92 2.34 -5.47
CA MET A 381 16.61 3.76 -5.63
C MET A 381 17.87 4.62 -5.77
N LEU A 382 18.87 4.36 -4.93
CA LEU A 382 20.15 5.08 -4.91
C LEU A 382 21.06 4.72 -6.10
N GLU A 383 20.89 3.53 -6.67
CA GLU A 383 21.51 3.13 -7.93
C GLU A 383 20.83 3.79 -9.15
N GLY A 384 19.70 4.45 -8.95
CA GLY A 384 19.00 5.20 -9.98
C GLY A 384 18.02 4.36 -10.80
N VAL A 385 17.61 3.19 -10.33
CA VAL A 385 16.62 2.36 -11.03
C VAL A 385 15.32 3.15 -11.21
N ALA A 386 14.93 3.44 -12.44
CA ALA A 386 13.73 4.22 -12.78
C ALA A 386 12.86 3.53 -13.84
N ALA A 387 13.09 2.25 -14.11
CA ALA A 387 12.42 1.54 -15.19
C ALA A 387 10.93 1.32 -15.00
N ALA A 388 10.20 1.38 -16.12
CA ALA A 388 8.77 1.03 -16.17
C ALA A 388 8.60 -0.48 -16.05
N SER A 389 8.74 -0.96 -14.81
CA SER A 389 8.59 -2.36 -14.44
C SER A 389 7.50 -2.41 -13.35
N PRO A 390 6.23 -2.59 -13.73
CA PRO A 390 5.14 -2.69 -12.78
C PRO A 390 5.03 -4.10 -12.20
N ALA A 391 4.78 -4.19 -10.91
CA ALA A 391 4.22 -5.40 -10.32
C ALA A 391 2.78 -5.61 -10.78
N GLU A 392 2.32 -6.86 -10.76
CA GLU A 392 0.94 -7.20 -11.10
C GLU A 392 -0.06 -6.39 -10.26
N GLY A 393 -1.02 -5.76 -10.95
CA GLY A 393 -2.00 -4.85 -10.38
C GLY A 393 -1.52 -3.41 -10.12
N ALA A 394 -0.21 -3.11 -10.22
CA ALA A 394 0.32 -1.78 -9.90
C ALA A 394 -0.17 -0.68 -10.86
N CYS A 395 -0.53 -1.04 -12.10
CA CYS A 395 -1.02 -0.10 -13.11
C CYS A 395 -2.50 0.28 -12.95
N ALA A 396 -3.30 -0.48 -12.20
CA ALA A 396 -4.76 -0.31 -12.14
C ALA A 396 -5.18 1.10 -11.66
N TYR A 397 -4.44 1.66 -10.71
CA TYR A 397 -4.67 2.98 -10.12
C TYR A 397 -3.43 3.87 -10.26
N CYS A 398 -2.64 3.70 -11.32
CA CYS A 398 -1.45 4.49 -11.56
C CYS A 398 -1.80 5.80 -12.29
N PRO A 399 -1.62 6.98 -11.69
CA PRO A 399 -1.93 8.26 -12.33
C PRO A 399 -0.95 8.61 -13.46
N HIS A 400 0.20 7.93 -13.52
CA HIS A 400 1.28 8.21 -14.46
C HIS A 400 1.32 7.21 -15.64
N ARG A 401 0.23 6.44 -15.86
CA ARG A 401 0.18 5.43 -16.93
C ARG A 401 0.47 6.01 -18.32
N SER A 402 -0.04 7.20 -18.61
CA SER A 402 0.16 7.90 -19.89
C SER A 402 1.62 8.36 -20.11
N VAL A 403 2.41 8.47 -19.04
CA VAL A 403 3.79 8.98 -19.09
C VAL A 403 4.77 7.85 -19.46
N CYS A 404 4.59 6.67 -18.85
CA CYS A 404 5.55 5.57 -18.96
C CYS A 404 5.54 4.83 -20.31
N ARG A 405 4.45 4.96 -21.08
CA ARG A 405 4.21 4.23 -22.34
C ARG A 405 4.34 2.70 -22.23
N PHE A 406 4.17 2.16 -21.02
CA PHE A 406 4.18 0.72 -20.79
C PHE A 406 2.98 0.07 -21.49
N ASP A 407 3.27 -0.84 -22.43
CA ASP A 407 2.28 -1.63 -23.14
C ASP A 407 2.57 -3.12 -22.95
N PRO A 408 1.76 -3.87 -22.18
CA PRO A 408 1.98 -5.30 -21.91
C PRO A 408 1.95 -6.19 -23.17
N ARG A 409 1.52 -5.66 -24.32
CA ARG A 409 1.58 -6.36 -25.61
C ARG A 409 2.99 -6.39 -26.20
N LEU A 410 3.86 -5.46 -25.80
CA LEU A 410 5.23 -5.39 -26.30
C LEU A 410 6.15 -6.34 -25.53
N PRO A 411 6.99 -7.17 -26.19
CA PRO A 411 7.87 -8.12 -25.52
C PRO A 411 8.84 -7.53 -24.47
N ALA A 412 9.22 -6.26 -24.65
CA ALA A 412 10.09 -5.51 -23.75
C ALA A 412 9.37 -5.02 -22.47
N CYS A 413 8.04 -4.98 -22.46
CA CYS A 413 7.23 -4.47 -21.36
C CYS A 413 6.67 -5.63 -20.53
N ARG A 414 7.48 -6.16 -19.62
CA ARG A 414 7.08 -7.30 -18.77
C ARG A 414 6.60 -6.84 -17.41
N THR A 415 5.39 -7.26 -17.05
CA THR A 415 4.85 -7.14 -15.70
C THR A 415 5.54 -8.15 -14.79
N ARG A 416 6.00 -7.72 -13.60
CA ARG A 416 6.48 -8.64 -12.56
C ARG A 416 5.28 -9.39 -11.99
N ARG A 417 5.20 -10.69 -12.26
CA ARG A 417 4.15 -11.57 -11.71
C ARG A 417 4.27 -11.61 -10.19
N ARG A 418 3.13 -11.57 -9.51
CA ARG A 418 3.13 -11.80 -8.06
C ARG A 418 3.42 -13.25 -7.76
N ARG A 419 4.20 -13.47 -6.70
CA ARG A 419 4.37 -14.80 -6.13
C ARG A 419 3.05 -15.23 -5.48
N SER A 420 2.76 -16.53 -5.49
CA SER A 420 1.79 -17.12 -4.58
C SER A 420 2.58 -17.70 -3.41
N LEU A 421 2.33 -17.20 -2.20
CA LEU A 421 3.08 -17.59 -1.02
C LEU A 421 2.15 -17.67 0.19
N SER A 422 2.04 -18.87 0.77
CA SER A 422 1.31 -19.05 2.03
C SER A 422 2.14 -18.52 3.20
N GLN A 423 1.48 -18.29 4.34
CA GLN A 423 2.17 -17.91 5.58
C GLN A 423 3.27 -18.92 5.96
N GLN A 424 2.95 -20.22 5.89
CA GLN A 424 3.89 -21.28 6.23
C GLN A 424 5.10 -21.27 5.29
N ALA A 425 4.86 -21.23 3.97
CA ALA A 425 5.94 -21.20 2.99
C ALA A 425 6.81 -19.94 3.11
N PHE A 426 6.22 -18.79 3.48
CA PHE A 426 6.98 -17.58 3.77
C PHE A 426 7.96 -17.78 4.93
N PHE A 427 7.51 -18.37 6.04
CA PHE A 427 8.40 -18.61 7.19
C PHE A 427 9.43 -19.72 6.91
N GLU A 428 9.09 -20.74 6.14
CA GLU A 428 10.06 -21.74 5.66
C GLU A 428 11.16 -21.09 4.78
N GLU A 429 10.80 -20.17 3.88
CA GLU A 429 11.75 -19.39 3.08
C GLU A 429 12.66 -18.49 3.92
N LEU A 430 12.20 -18.04 5.09
CA LEU A 430 13.02 -17.26 6.03
C LEU A 430 13.96 -18.15 6.85
N LYS A 431 13.58 -19.40 7.14
CA LYS A 431 14.41 -20.36 7.88
C LYS A 431 15.52 -20.98 7.01
N GLY A 432 15.29 -21.10 5.70
CA GLY A 432 16.24 -21.68 4.74
C GLY A 432 17.27 -20.71 4.14
N LYS A 433 17.37 -19.49 4.66
CA LYS A 433 18.30 -18.42 4.23
C LYS A 433 19.11 -17.93 5.40
#